data_AF-A0A1X7H4C3-F1
#
_entry.id   AF-A0A1X7H4C3-F1
#
_cell.length_a   1.000
_cell.length_b   1.000
_cell.length_c   1.000
_cell.angle_alpha   90.00
_cell.angle_beta   90.00
_cell.angle_gamma   90.00
#
_symmetry.space_group_name_H-M   'P 1'
#
loop_
_entity.id
_entity.type
_entity.pdbx_description
1 polymer ?
#
loop_
_entity_poly.entity_id
_entity_poly.type
_entity_poly.pdbx_seq_one_letter_code
_entity_poly.pdbx_strand_id
1 'polypeptide(L)'
;MWRRDHFPRETFNAVADFQHQLAEKLAIIFDREHIQIEWSASIDQTIYSPRLDLAVGPFAYEESFVYSYNRLIRSELVSEFCRRLFRAHLNNLGITSFDFNYDLEQKLFMNLNSRCFISIEIENAVTQKHLIGGIINASALGRIAIMIPWNERQLRAFIRTLNYLEFLKNAEKNTLDTTNIFIITKEQIEEILNAISEERMGIG
;
A
#
# COMPACT_ATOMS: atom_id res chain seq x y z
N MET A 1 8.53 30.48 -19.85
CA MET A 1 9.82 29.79 -20.03
C MET A 1 9.98 28.79 -18.88
N TRP A 2 9.38 27.61 -19.01
CA TRP A 2 9.55 26.50 -18.07
C TRP A 2 10.60 25.57 -18.68
N ARG A 3 11.75 25.42 -18.02
CA ARG A 3 12.78 24.47 -18.47
C ARG A 3 12.18 23.07 -18.38
N ARG A 4 12.15 22.38 -19.52
CA ARG A 4 11.93 20.93 -19.58
C ARG A 4 13.17 20.27 -19.01
N ASP A 5 13.19 20.10 -17.69
CA ASP A 5 14.16 19.23 -17.05
C ASP A 5 13.99 17.84 -17.66
N HIS A 6 15.06 17.37 -18.30
CA HIS A 6 15.18 16.03 -18.85
C HIS A 6 15.13 15.04 -17.68
N PHE A 7 13.96 14.46 -17.42
CA PHE A 7 13.86 13.30 -16.55
C PHE A 7 14.59 12.13 -17.21
N PRO A 8 15.48 11.42 -16.50
CA PRO A 8 15.80 10.05 -16.88
C PRO A 8 14.48 9.29 -16.79
N ARG A 9 13.91 8.90 -17.94
CA ARG A 9 12.85 7.91 -17.97
C ARG A 9 13.50 6.61 -17.52
N GLU A 10 13.48 6.32 -16.23
CA GLU A 10 13.48 4.91 -15.82
C GLU A 10 12.28 4.29 -16.54
N THR A 11 12.61 3.33 -17.40
CA THR A 11 11.71 2.82 -18.44
C THR A 11 10.52 2.12 -17.79
N PHE A 12 9.39 2.03 -18.50
CA PHE A 12 8.23 1.22 -18.06
C PHE A 12 8.64 -0.18 -17.57
N ASN A 13 9.69 -0.74 -18.17
CA ASN A 13 10.28 -2.01 -17.77
C ASN A 13 10.73 -2.03 -16.31
N ALA A 14 11.30 -0.94 -15.78
CA ALA A 14 11.77 -0.90 -14.39
C ALA A 14 10.63 -1.06 -13.36
N VAL A 15 9.45 -0.49 -13.64
CA VAL A 15 8.27 -0.64 -12.76
C VAL A 15 7.74 -2.06 -12.82
N ALA A 16 7.60 -2.62 -14.03
CA ALA A 16 7.16 -4.00 -14.20
C ALA A 16 8.14 -5.00 -13.55
N ASP A 17 9.44 -4.82 -13.75
CA ASP A 17 10.48 -5.64 -13.12
C ASP A 17 10.38 -5.56 -11.60
N PHE A 18 10.16 -4.36 -11.06
CA PHE A 18 9.97 -4.16 -9.62
C PHE A 18 8.68 -4.82 -9.10
N GLN A 19 7.56 -4.74 -9.84
CA GLN A 19 6.32 -5.45 -9.49
C GLN A 19 6.54 -6.96 -9.35
N HIS A 20 7.23 -7.56 -10.33
CA HIS A 20 7.55 -8.98 -10.30
C HIS A 20 8.46 -9.34 -9.13
N GLN A 21 9.52 -8.57 -8.90
CA GLN A 21 10.44 -8.78 -7.77
C GLN A 21 9.72 -8.64 -6.42
N LEU A 22 8.84 -7.65 -6.29
CA LEU A 22 8.06 -7.44 -5.08
C LEU A 22 7.10 -8.62 -4.83
N ALA A 23 6.44 -9.13 -5.87
CA ALA A 23 5.56 -10.29 -5.78
C ALA A 23 6.31 -11.54 -5.28
N GLU A 24 7.50 -11.79 -5.83
CA GLU A 24 8.39 -12.88 -5.42
C GLU A 24 8.79 -12.75 -3.95
N LYS A 25 9.17 -11.56 -3.49
CA LYS A 25 9.55 -11.32 -2.10
C LYS A 25 8.36 -11.40 -1.14
N LEU A 26 7.17 -10.97 -1.54
CA LEU A 26 5.96 -11.12 -0.73
C LEU A 26 5.59 -12.58 -0.51
N ALA A 27 5.99 -13.50 -1.40
CA ALA A 27 5.78 -14.93 -1.23
C ALA A 27 6.58 -15.53 -0.04
N ILE A 28 7.49 -14.75 0.57
CA ILE A 28 8.16 -15.10 1.83
C ILE A 28 7.19 -14.98 3.01
N ILE A 29 6.19 -14.10 2.92
CA ILE A 29 5.23 -13.82 4.00
C ILE A 29 3.88 -14.44 3.73
N PHE A 30 3.45 -14.44 2.47
CA PHE A 30 2.12 -14.86 2.03
C PHE A 30 2.20 -16.04 1.07
N ASP A 31 1.14 -16.83 1.02
CA ASP A 31 1.07 -17.92 0.05
C ASP A 31 1.07 -17.35 -1.37
N ARG A 32 1.92 -17.91 -2.24
CA ARG A 32 2.09 -17.42 -3.62
C ARG A 32 0.78 -17.38 -4.42
N GLU A 33 -0.14 -18.31 -4.17
CA GLU A 33 -1.46 -18.36 -4.80
C GLU A 33 -2.35 -17.16 -4.46
N HIS A 34 -2.05 -16.47 -3.37
CA HIS A 34 -2.74 -15.26 -2.96
C HIS A 34 -2.07 -13.99 -3.48
N ILE A 35 -1.01 -14.05 -4.28
CA ILE A 35 -0.32 -12.86 -4.80
C ILE A 35 -0.66 -12.70 -6.28
N GLN A 36 -1.21 -11.54 -6.65
CA GLN A 36 -1.56 -11.23 -8.03
C GLN A 36 -1.00 -9.87 -8.45
N ILE A 37 -0.34 -9.85 -9.62
CA ILE A 37 0.11 -8.64 -10.31
C ILE A 37 -1.04 -8.14 -11.19
N GLU A 38 -1.24 -6.82 -11.22
CA GLU A 38 -2.29 -6.17 -12.02
C GLU A 38 -3.73 -6.67 -11.73
N TRP A 39 -4.09 -6.83 -10.46
CA TRP A 39 -5.36 -7.40 -10.01
C TRP A 39 -6.54 -6.41 -10.06
N SER A 40 -7.73 -6.92 -10.34
CA SER A 40 -8.98 -6.14 -10.35
C SER A 40 -10.10 -6.88 -9.61
N ALA A 41 -10.82 -6.16 -8.76
CA ALA A 41 -11.89 -6.71 -7.93
C ALA A 41 -13.12 -7.20 -8.72
N SER A 42 -13.23 -6.83 -10.00
CA SER A 42 -14.31 -7.24 -10.92
C SER A 42 -15.71 -7.16 -10.29
N ILE A 43 -16.01 -6.03 -9.65
CA ILE A 43 -17.18 -5.85 -8.78
C ILE A 43 -18.50 -5.99 -9.56
N ASP A 44 -18.62 -5.29 -10.69
CA ASP A 44 -19.76 -5.30 -11.60
C ASP A 44 -19.31 -4.71 -12.95
N GLN A 45 -19.81 -5.23 -14.08
CA GLN A 45 -19.57 -4.64 -15.41
C GLN A 45 -20.16 -3.23 -15.57
N THR A 46 -21.09 -2.82 -14.70
CA THR A 46 -21.67 -1.47 -14.71
C THR A 46 -20.90 -0.45 -13.88
N ILE A 47 -19.97 -0.89 -13.03
CA ILE A 47 -19.23 -0.05 -12.10
C ILE A 47 -17.75 -0.05 -12.49
N TYR A 48 -17.08 1.09 -12.32
CA TYR A 48 -15.63 1.16 -12.47
C TYR A 48 -14.95 0.13 -11.56
N SER A 49 -14.16 -0.77 -12.13
CA SER A 49 -13.36 -1.74 -11.39
C SER A 49 -11.89 -1.30 -11.40
N PRO A 50 -11.36 -0.81 -10.27
CA PRO A 50 -9.96 -0.42 -10.19
C PRO A 50 -9.02 -1.59 -10.47
N ARG A 51 -7.90 -1.29 -11.11
CA ARG A 51 -6.80 -2.24 -11.33
C ARG A 51 -5.62 -1.79 -10.50
N LEU A 52 -5.25 -2.60 -9.52
CA LEU A 52 -4.11 -2.38 -8.63
C LEU A 52 -2.84 -2.96 -9.26
N ASP A 53 -1.70 -2.32 -9.06
CA ASP A 53 -0.40 -2.84 -9.51
C ASP A 53 -0.06 -4.22 -8.92
N LEU A 54 -0.32 -4.41 -7.62
CA LEU A 54 -0.20 -5.69 -6.94
C LEU A 54 -1.28 -5.84 -5.87
N ALA A 55 -1.77 -7.05 -5.65
CA ALA A 55 -2.65 -7.36 -4.54
C ALA A 55 -2.29 -8.70 -3.88
N VAL A 56 -2.53 -8.78 -2.57
CA VAL A 56 -2.40 -9.99 -1.77
C VAL A 56 -3.75 -10.36 -1.18
N GLY A 57 -4.15 -11.62 -1.36
CA GLY A 57 -5.42 -12.19 -0.94
C GLY A 57 -5.43 -12.72 0.50
N PRO A 58 -6.47 -13.48 0.88
CA PRO A 58 -7.56 -13.98 0.03
C PRO A 58 -8.38 -12.85 -0.63
N PHE A 59 -8.97 -13.11 -1.81
CA PHE A 59 -9.64 -12.08 -2.61
C PHE A 59 -11.17 -12.19 -2.48
N ALA A 60 -11.80 -11.14 -1.97
CA ALA A 60 -13.23 -11.10 -1.67
C ALA A 60 -14.01 -10.43 -2.82
N TYR A 61 -14.56 -11.25 -3.72
CA TYR A 61 -15.33 -10.77 -4.88
C TYR A 61 -16.79 -10.46 -4.51
N GLU A 62 -17.46 -11.39 -3.83
CA GLU A 62 -18.89 -11.29 -3.50
C GLU A 62 -19.17 -11.24 -1.99
N GLU A 63 -18.29 -11.84 -1.19
CA GLU A 63 -18.43 -11.92 0.27
C GLU A 63 -17.41 -11.04 1.00
N SER A 64 -17.40 -11.10 2.34
CA SER A 64 -16.48 -10.36 3.19
C SER A 64 -15.56 -11.31 3.95
N PHE A 65 -14.25 -11.05 3.91
CA PHE A 65 -13.24 -11.87 4.58
C PHE A 65 -12.66 -11.23 5.85
N VAL A 66 -13.41 -10.36 6.53
CA VAL A 66 -13.01 -9.68 7.78
C VAL A 66 -12.35 -10.63 8.77
N TYR A 67 -12.98 -11.77 9.06
CA TYR A 67 -12.45 -12.72 10.05
C TYR A 67 -11.11 -13.32 9.62
N SER A 68 -10.98 -13.70 8.34
CA SER A 68 -9.74 -14.23 7.77
C SER A 68 -8.62 -13.19 7.80
N TYR A 69 -8.92 -11.95 7.41
CA TYR A 69 -7.94 -10.84 7.47
C TYR A 69 -7.51 -10.53 8.90
N ASN A 70 -8.44 -10.53 9.86
CA ASN A 70 -8.11 -10.32 11.27
C ASN A 70 -7.20 -11.43 11.82
N ARG A 71 -7.37 -12.67 11.35
CA ARG A 71 -6.46 -13.77 11.69
C ARG A 71 -5.08 -13.59 11.07
N LEU A 72 -5.01 -13.17 9.80
CA LEU A 72 -3.74 -12.88 9.13
C LEU A 72 -2.96 -11.78 9.87
N ILE A 73 -3.59 -10.65 10.21
CA ILE A 73 -2.98 -9.55 10.98
C ILE A 73 -2.37 -10.04 12.30
N ARG A 74 -3.03 -11.00 12.96
CA ARG A 74 -2.60 -11.54 14.27
C ARG A 74 -1.53 -12.63 14.16
N SER A 75 -1.21 -13.11 12.97
CA SER A 75 -0.08 -14.02 12.80
C SER A 75 1.23 -13.27 13.06
N GLU A 76 2.19 -13.93 13.71
CA GLU A 76 3.46 -13.31 14.12
C GLU A 76 4.19 -12.66 12.96
N LEU A 77 4.33 -13.38 11.84
CA LEU A 77 5.04 -12.92 10.66
C LEU A 77 4.40 -11.69 10.02
N VAL A 78 3.07 -11.69 9.85
CA VAL A 78 2.35 -10.57 9.25
C VAL A 78 2.29 -9.38 10.22
N SER A 79 2.16 -9.64 11.52
CA SER A 79 2.19 -8.59 12.54
C SER A 79 3.52 -7.85 12.53
N GLU A 80 4.64 -8.58 12.45
CA GLU A 80 5.97 -7.97 12.36
C GLU A 80 6.15 -7.18 11.06
N PHE A 81 5.70 -7.73 9.93
CA PHE A 81 5.66 -7.01 8.66
C PHE A 81 4.88 -5.68 8.78
N CYS A 82 3.67 -5.71 9.35
CA CYS A 82 2.85 -4.52 9.56
C CYS A 82 3.52 -3.48 10.47
N ARG A 83 4.19 -3.92 11.53
CA ARG A 83 4.95 -3.03 12.43
C ARG A 83 6.08 -2.33 11.71
N ARG A 84 6.81 -3.04 10.85
CA ARG A 84 7.90 -2.47 10.05
C ARG A 84 7.39 -1.48 9.02
N LEU A 85 6.29 -1.81 8.32
CA LEU A 85 5.60 -0.86 7.44
C LEU A 85 5.21 0.40 8.20
N PHE A 86 4.65 0.26 9.41
CA PHE A 86 4.21 1.41 10.18
C PHE A 86 5.36 2.32 10.60
N ARG A 87 6.48 1.76 11.04
CA ARG A 87 7.68 2.55 11.36
C ARG A 87 8.20 3.32 10.14
N ALA A 88 8.32 2.65 8.99
CA ALA A 88 8.75 3.29 7.75
C ALA A 88 7.78 4.40 7.32
N HIS A 89 6.47 4.16 7.44
CA HIS A 89 5.44 5.15 7.16
C HIS A 89 5.55 6.38 8.06
N LEU A 90 5.70 6.20 9.38
CA LEU A 90 5.84 7.31 10.33
C LEU A 90 7.10 8.14 10.06
N ASN A 91 8.21 7.46 9.72
CA ASN A 91 9.45 8.12 9.31
C ASN A 91 9.24 8.98 8.05
N ASN A 92 8.55 8.46 7.04
CA ASN A 92 8.22 9.19 5.83
C ASN A 92 7.30 10.40 6.09
N LEU A 93 6.41 10.31 7.07
CA LEU A 93 5.57 11.43 7.49
C LEU A 93 6.32 12.45 8.38
N GLY A 94 7.52 12.12 8.87
CA GLY A 94 8.23 12.94 9.85
C GLY A 94 7.54 13.00 11.21
N ILE A 95 6.73 11.99 11.56
CA ILE A 95 5.99 11.93 12.82
C ILE A 95 6.84 11.28 13.89
N THR A 96 7.09 12.01 14.99
CA THR A 96 7.91 11.56 16.11
C THR A 96 7.13 11.27 17.39
N SER A 97 5.86 11.69 17.47
CA SER A 97 4.98 11.51 18.61
C SER A 97 3.72 10.74 18.17
N PHE A 98 3.54 9.53 18.70
CA PHE A 98 2.44 8.62 18.35
C PHE A 98 2.28 7.55 19.44
N ASP A 99 1.09 6.97 19.57
CA ASP A 99 0.90 5.73 20.33
C ASP A 99 1.00 4.58 19.33
N PHE A 100 2.16 3.92 19.32
CA PHE A 100 2.49 2.95 18.28
C PHE A 100 1.44 1.85 18.13
N ASN A 101 0.93 1.32 19.24
CA ASN A 101 0.02 0.19 19.19
C ASN A 101 -1.38 0.66 18.80
N TYR A 102 -1.86 1.74 19.41
CA TYR A 102 -3.19 2.28 19.12
C TYR A 102 -3.31 2.76 17.67
N ASP A 103 -2.33 3.54 17.20
CA ASP A 103 -2.36 4.12 15.86
C ASP A 103 -2.18 3.04 14.78
N LEU A 104 -1.35 2.02 15.05
CA LEU A 104 -1.24 0.86 14.17
C LEU A 104 -2.55 0.09 14.10
N GLU A 105 -3.19 -0.20 15.24
CA GLU A 105 -4.44 -0.94 15.28
C GLU A 105 -5.55 -0.19 14.52
N GLN A 106 -5.68 1.12 14.70
CA GLN A 106 -6.62 1.92 13.91
C GLN A 106 -6.39 1.72 12.40
N LYS A 107 -5.13 1.80 11.97
CA LYS A 107 -4.73 1.59 10.57
C LYS A 107 -5.11 0.23 10.03
N LEU A 108 -4.78 -0.83 10.76
CA LEU A 108 -4.98 -2.22 10.33
C LEU A 108 -6.46 -2.64 10.34
N PHE A 109 -7.27 -2.01 11.19
CA PHE A 109 -8.67 -2.40 11.39
C PHE A 109 -9.69 -1.46 10.75
N MET A 110 -9.28 -0.33 10.17
CA MET A 110 -10.17 0.65 9.54
C MET A 110 -11.03 0.05 8.41
N ASN A 111 -10.42 -0.53 7.36
CA ASN A 111 -11.19 -0.99 6.20
C ASN A 111 -11.69 -2.43 6.39
N LEU A 112 -12.81 -2.62 7.07
CA LEU A 112 -13.38 -3.95 7.31
C LEU A 112 -13.96 -4.56 6.02
N ASN A 113 -14.45 -3.76 5.09
CA ASN A 113 -15.06 -4.25 3.86
C ASN A 113 -14.09 -4.30 2.68
N SER A 114 -12.84 -4.68 2.94
CA SER A 114 -11.81 -4.76 1.92
C SER A 114 -11.99 -5.97 0.99
N ARG A 115 -11.55 -5.82 -0.26
CA ARG A 115 -11.62 -6.83 -1.34
C ARG A 115 -10.35 -7.65 -1.46
N CYS A 116 -9.24 -7.17 -0.93
CA CYS A 116 -8.02 -7.94 -0.74
C CYS A 116 -7.42 -7.66 0.63
N PHE A 117 -6.45 -8.47 1.04
CA PHE A 117 -5.71 -8.25 2.27
C PHE A 117 -4.72 -7.08 2.12
N ILE A 118 -3.89 -7.10 1.08
CA ILE A 118 -3.00 -5.99 0.78
C ILE A 118 -3.28 -5.49 -0.63
N SER A 119 -3.40 -4.18 -0.79
CA SER A 119 -3.38 -3.50 -2.08
C SER A 119 -2.10 -2.68 -2.21
N ILE A 120 -1.40 -2.76 -3.33
CA ILE A 120 -0.19 -1.98 -3.58
C ILE A 120 -0.33 -1.20 -4.88
N GLU A 121 0.06 0.08 -4.84
CA GLU A 121 0.18 0.95 -6.00
C GLU A 121 1.59 1.53 -6.06
N ILE A 122 2.22 1.48 -7.24
CA ILE A 122 3.61 1.86 -7.50
C ILE A 122 3.62 3.05 -8.45
N GLU A 123 4.12 4.17 -7.94
CA GLU A 123 3.77 5.48 -8.50
C GLU A 123 5.00 6.21 -9.03
N ASN A 124 5.24 6.02 -10.34
CA ASN A 124 6.42 6.50 -11.05
C ASN A 124 6.25 7.89 -11.67
N ALA A 125 5.41 8.05 -12.69
CA ALA A 125 5.35 9.29 -13.46
C ALA A 125 3.92 9.69 -13.79
N VAL A 126 3.12 9.92 -12.74
CA VAL A 126 1.70 10.21 -12.91
C VAL A 126 1.32 11.67 -12.61
N THR A 127 0.18 12.09 -13.13
CA THR A 127 -0.42 13.38 -12.80
C THR A 127 -1.03 13.36 -11.39
N GLN A 128 -1.28 14.52 -10.78
CA GLN A 128 -1.98 14.59 -9.49
C GLN A 128 -3.34 13.87 -9.49
N LYS A 129 -4.04 13.83 -10.62
CA LYS A 129 -5.34 13.14 -10.75
C LYS A 129 -5.19 11.62 -10.61
N HIS A 130 -4.14 11.06 -11.21
CA HIS A 130 -3.86 9.62 -11.11
C HIS A 130 -3.42 9.26 -9.69
N LEU A 131 -2.60 10.09 -9.05
CA LEU A 131 -2.18 9.87 -7.66
C LEU A 131 -3.36 9.84 -6.68
N ILE A 132 -4.33 10.74 -6.84
CA ILE A 132 -5.58 10.71 -6.07
C ILE A 132 -6.35 9.42 -6.38
N GLY A 133 -6.47 9.04 -7.66
CA GLY A 133 -7.11 7.80 -8.05
C GLY A 133 -6.50 6.56 -7.39
N GLY A 134 -5.17 6.42 -7.43
CA GLY A 134 -4.44 5.32 -6.80
C GLY A 134 -4.67 5.26 -5.29
N ILE A 135 -4.61 6.40 -4.60
CA ILE A 135 -4.93 6.51 -3.16
C ILE A 135 -6.34 5.95 -2.88
N ILE A 136 -7.35 6.41 -3.62
CA ILE A 136 -8.75 6.02 -3.43
C ILE A 136 -8.90 4.51 -3.66
N ASN A 137 -8.35 4.01 -4.77
CA ASN A 137 -8.48 2.62 -5.18
C ASN A 137 -7.82 1.68 -4.18
N ALA A 138 -6.56 1.96 -3.80
CA ALA A 138 -5.83 1.17 -2.82
C ALA A 138 -6.53 1.19 -1.46
N SER A 139 -6.86 2.38 -0.92
CA SER A 139 -7.51 2.45 0.40
C SER A 139 -8.85 1.73 0.43
N ALA A 140 -9.65 1.83 -0.64
CA ALA A 140 -10.96 1.21 -0.72
C ALA A 140 -10.87 -0.33 -0.85
N LEU A 141 -9.92 -0.84 -1.63
CA LEU A 141 -9.83 -2.27 -1.93
C LEU A 141 -9.02 -3.06 -0.91
N GLY A 142 -7.94 -2.50 -0.35
CA GLY A 142 -7.06 -3.23 0.57
C GLY A 142 -7.50 -3.14 2.03
N ARG A 143 -7.30 -4.22 2.80
CA ARG A 143 -7.33 -4.15 4.26
C ARG A 143 -6.20 -3.22 4.73
N ILE A 144 -5.03 -3.44 4.12
CA ILE A 144 -3.81 -2.65 4.23
C ILE A 144 -3.50 -2.10 2.84
N ALA A 145 -3.34 -0.79 2.71
CA ALA A 145 -2.97 -0.17 1.44
C ALA A 145 -1.51 0.32 1.49
N ILE A 146 -0.70 -0.07 0.52
CA ILE A 146 0.72 0.32 0.44
C ILE A 146 0.90 1.17 -0.82
N MET A 147 1.32 2.42 -0.62
CA MET A 147 1.66 3.34 -1.70
C MET A 147 3.18 3.42 -1.81
N ILE A 148 3.72 3.06 -2.97
CA ILE A 148 5.16 3.06 -3.24
C ILE A 148 5.50 4.23 -4.18
N PRO A 149 5.89 5.40 -3.65
CA PRO A 149 6.45 6.46 -4.48
C PRO A 149 7.76 6.03 -5.12
N TRP A 150 7.89 6.24 -6.43
CA TRP A 150 9.09 5.88 -7.16
C TRP A 150 10.27 6.81 -6.89
N ASN A 151 10.00 8.07 -6.53
CA ASN A 151 11.01 9.00 -6.10
C ASN A 151 10.48 10.02 -5.08
N GLU A 152 11.41 10.80 -4.54
CA GLU A 152 11.20 11.84 -3.56
C GLU A 152 10.10 12.85 -3.93
N ARG A 153 9.93 13.14 -5.22
CA ARG A 153 8.88 14.05 -5.67
C ARG A 153 7.49 13.44 -5.46
N GLN A 154 7.29 12.16 -5.78
CA GLN A 154 6.01 11.49 -5.56
C GLN A 154 5.78 11.25 -4.07
N LEU A 155 6.82 10.94 -3.29
CA LEU A 155 6.72 10.83 -1.84
C LEU A 155 6.09 12.10 -1.24
N ARG A 156 6.68 13.27 -1.56
CA ARG A 156 6.10 14.56 -1.13
C ARG A 156 4.70 14.81 -1.68
N ALA A 157 4.41 14.34 -2.88
CA ALA A 157 3.07 14.45 -3.46
C ALA A 157 2.04 13.61 -2.69
N PHE A 158 2.36 12.36 -2.33
CA PHE A 158 1.50 11.50 -1.50
C PHE A 158 1.19 12.15 -0.16
N ILE A 159 2.22 12.61 0.55
CA ILE A 159 2.07 13.21 1.87
C ILE A 159 1.12 14.41 1.81
N ARG A 160 1.33 15.33 0.85
CA ARG A 160 0.45 16.49 0.67
C ARG A 160 -0.99 16.07 0.34
N THR A 161 -1.18 15.06 -0.48
CA THR A 161 -2.51 14.58 -0.85
C THR A 161 -3.22 13.93 0.33
N LEU A 162 -2.53 13.10 1.12
CA LEU A 162 -3.12 12.54 2.34
C LEU A 162 -3.49 13.62 3.34
N ASN A 163 -2.62 14.61 3.57
CA ASN A 163 -2.93 15.74 4.45
C ASN A 163 -4.14 16.54 3.95
N TYR A 164 -4.30 16.68 2.64
CA TYR A 164 -5.47 17.32 2.05
C TYR A 164 -6.74 16.49 2.25
N LEU A 165 -6.70 15.18 2.05
CA LEU A 165 -7.84 14.29 2.29
C LEU A 165 -8.25 14.27 3.77
N GLU A 166 -7.28 14.27 4.67
CA GLU A 166 -7.50 14.38 6.11
C GLU A 166 -8.13 15.72 6.48
N PHE A 167 -7.67 16.83 5.89
CA PHE A 167 -8.32 18.13 6.03
C PHE A 167 -9.78 18.10 5.56
N LEU A 168 -10.07 17.47 4.42
CA LEU A 168 -11.45 17.35 3.92
C LEU A 168 -12.33 16.49 4.82
N LYS A 169 -11.80 15.40 5.37
CA LYS A 169 -12.48 14.54 6.35
C LYS A 169 -12.85 15.35 7.61
N ASN A 170 -11.90 16.10 8.16
CA ASN A 170 -12.11 16.96 9.32
C ASN A 170 -13.07 18.14 9.07
N ALA A 171 -13.21 18.56 7.81
CA ALA A 171 -14.21 19.53 7.39
C ALA A 171 -15.58 18.91 7.08
N GLU A 172 -15.77 17.60 7.33
CA GLU A 172 -16.99 16.83 7.03
C GLU A 172 -17.38 16.84 5.54
N LYS A 173 -16.39 17.00 4.65
CA LYS A 173 -16.60 17.10 3.18
C LYS A 173 -16.36 15.80 2.43
N ASN A 174 -15.75 14.81 3.08
CA ASN A 174 -15.34 13.57 2.44
C ASN A 174 -15.74 12.36 3.30
N THR A 175 -16.34 11.35 2.67
CA THR A 175 -16.68 10.07 3.31
C THR A 175 -15.59 9.01 3.13
N LEU A 176 -14.59 9.27 2.28
CA LEU A 176 -13.48 8.35 2.08
C LEU A 176 -12.50 8.45 3.24
N ASP A 177 -12.32 7.34 3.93
CA ASP A 177 -11.30 7.15 4.93
C ASP A 177 -10.06 6.47 4.31
N THR A 178 -8.92 7.14 4.35
CA THR A 178 -7.64 6.64 3.82
C THR A 178 -6.68 6.22 4.92
N THR A 179 -7.17 6.05 6.16
CA THR A 179 -6.35 5.74 7.34
C THR A 179 -5.54 4.46 7.13
N ASN A 180 -6.03 3.45 6.41
CA ASN A 180 -5.29 2.19 6.15
C ASN A 180 -4.09 2.30 5.20
N ILE A 181 -3.75 3.49 4.71
CA ILE A 181 -2.61 3.71 3.83
C ILE A 181 -1.29 3.78 4.60
N PHE A 182 -0.31 3.05 4.09
CA PHE A 182 1.11 3.11 4.39
C PHE A 182 1.84 3.66 3.17
N ILE A 183 2.59 4.75 3.34
CA ILE A 183 3.49 5.27 2.30
C ILE A 183 4.89 4.72 2.58
N ILE A 184 5.44 3.92 1.66
CA ILE A 184 6.68 3.16 1.84
C ILE A 184 7.53 3.33 0.58
N THR A 185 8.78 3.77 0.70
CA THR A 185 9.64 3.87 -0.50
C THR A 185 10.03 2.49 -1.02
N LYS A 186 10.53 2.43 -2.25
CA LYS A 186 11.03 1.19 -2.87
C LYS A 186 12.10 0.53 -2.01
N GLU A 187 13.04 1.32 -1.52
CA GLU A 187 14.16 0.87 -0.71
C GLU A 187 13.67 0.31 0.64
N GLN A 188 12.72 1.01 1.28
CA GLN A 188 12.17 0.58 2.56
C GLN A 188 11.43 -0.75 2.46
N ILE A 189 10.60 -0.96 1.43
CA ILE A 189 9.89 -2.23 1.30
C ILE A 189 10.86 -3.39 1.02
N GLU A 190 11.92 -3.15 0.26
CA GLU A 190 12.98 -4.13 0.02
C GLU A 190 13.74 -4.48 1.30
N GLU A 191 14.14 -3.48 2.09
CA GLU A 191 14.80 -3.67 3.39
C GLU A 191 13.93 -4.49 4.35
N ILE A 192 12.64 -4.15 4.45
CA ILE A 192 11.68 -4.85 5.31
C ILE A 192 11.59 -6.33 4.92
N LEU A 193 11.39 -6.61 3.62
CA LEU A 193 11.22 -7.97 3.13
C LEU A 193 12.52 -8.79 3.24
N ASN A 194 13.68 -8.18 2.98
CA ASN A 194 14.98 -8.83 3.13
C ASN A 194 15.24 -9.21 4.60
N ALA A 195 15.01 -8.29 5.54
CA ALA A 195 15.23 -8.57 6.95
C ALA A 195 14.31 -9.69 7.48
N ILE A 196 13.04 -9.71 7.06
CA ILE A 196 12.12 -10.81 7.38
C ILE A 196 12.62 -12.14 6.80
N SER A 197 13.14 -12.12 5.56
CA SER A 197 13.72 -13.30 4.91
C SER A 197 14.92 -13.85 5.67
N GLU A 198 15.84 -12.99 6.09
CA GLU A 198 17.05 -13.33 6.86
C GLU A 198 16.69 -13.94 8.22
N GLU A 199 15.73 -13.34 8.93
CA GLU A 199 15.21 -13.85 10.21
C GLU A 199 14.58 -15.23 10.05
N ARG A 200 13.86 -15.49 8.95
CA ARG A 200 13.29 -16.82 8.65
C ARG A 200 14.35 -17.87 8.30
N MET A 201 15.45 -17.46 7.68
CA MET A 201 16.56 -18.35 7.33
C MET A 201 17.55 -18.56 8.49
N GLY A 202 17.39 -17.86 9.61
CA GLY A 202 18.29 -17.95 10.76
C GLY A 202 19.65 -17.32 10.51
N ILE A 203 19.71 -16.27 9.68
CA ILE A 203 20.95 -15.57 9.29
C ILE A 203 21.19 -14.30 10.14
N GLY A 204 20.34 -14.03 11.15
CA GLY A 204 20.39 -12.85 12.03
C GLY A 204 21.19 -13.01 13.31
#